data_AF-A0A0D7EMI0-F1
#
_entry.id   AF-A0A0D7EMI0-F1
#
_cell.length_a   1.000
_cell.length_b   1.000
_cell.length_c   1.000
_cell.angle_alpha   90.00
_cell.angle_beta   90.00
_cell.angle_gamma   90.00
#
_symmetry.space_group_name_H-M   'P 1'
#
loop_
_entity.id
_entity.type
_entity.pdbx_description
1 polymer ?
#
loop_
_entity_poly.entity_id
_entity_poly.type
_entity_poly.pdbx_seq_one_letter_code
_entity_poly.pdbx_strand_id
1 'polypeptide(L)'
;MAPEKLKRHYGSPVSGASYWPRPELTDPIVGSLRAGESVKLFGLRRTGKSSVMLAVEEALKAHGLKPVYIDVQGHDRIDKLLTALLSALPQSDAVQ
;
A
#
# COMPACT_ATOMS: atom_id res chain seq x y z
N MET A 1 25.03 11.12 -14.56
CA MET A 1 24.13 12.20 -14.13
C MET A 1 24.17 12.26 -12.61
N ALA A 2 24.52 13.41 -12.03
CA ALA A 2 24.38 13.60 -10.58
C ALA A 2 22.90 13.44 -10.21
N PRO A 3 22.54 12.68 -9.18
CA PRO A 3 21.15 12.57 -8.78
C PRO A 3 20.66 13.97 -8.40
N GLU A 4 19.56 14.42 -9.00
CA GLU A 4 18.85 15.62 -8.58
C GLU A 4 18.73 15.63 -7.06
N LYS A 5 19.02 16.77 -6.43
CA LYS A 5 19.15 16.97 -4.97
C LYS A 5 18.18 16.08 -4.19
N LEU A 6 18.70 15.04 -3.55
CA LEU A 6 17.91 14.16 -2.68
C LEU A 6 17.24 15.00 -1.59
N LYS A 7 15.92 15.15 -1.68
CA LYS A 7 15.11 15.84 -0.68
C LYS A 7 14.88 14.89 0.49
N ARG A 8 15.19 15.33 1.70
CA ARG A 8 14.95 14.53 2.91
C ARG A 8 13.47 14.60 3.28
N HIS A 9 12.87 13.44 3.55
CA HIS A 9 11.50 13.30 4.03
C HIS A 9 11.52 12.69 5.43
N TYR A 10 10.71 13.24 6.34
CA TYR A 10 10.67 12.84 7.75
C TYR A 10 9.24 12.56 8.20
N GLY A 11 9.09 11.66 9.17
CA GLY A 11 7.84 11.45 9.92
C GLY A 11 6.79 10.57 9.24
N SER A 12 6.70 10.61 7.90
CA SER A 12 5.64 9.93 7.14
C SER A 12 6.19 8.83 6.22
N PRO A 13 5.35 7.83 5.85
CA PRO A 13 5.63 6.94 4.73
C PRO A 13 5.90 7.73 3.44
N VAL A 14 6.72 7.17 2.55
CA VAL A 14 7.07 7.78 1.26
C VAL A 14 6.54 6.92 0.11
N SER A 15 6.15 7.55 -0.99
CA SER A 15 5.62 6.91 -2.20
C SER A 15 6.14 7.59 -3.47
N GLY A 16 5.84 7.04 -4.66
CA GLY A 16 6.23 7.58 -5.96
C GLY A 16 7.72 7.94 -6.05
N ALA A 17 8.02 9.16 -6.51
CA ALA A 17 9.38 9.65 -6.69
C ALA A 17 10.21 9.75 -5.38
N SER A 18 9.56 9.70 -4.21
CA SER A 18 10.25 9.72 -2.91
C SER A 18 10.50 8.32 -2.34
N TYR A 19 9.96 7.27 -2.98
CA TYR A 19 10.17 5.89 -2.57
C TYR A 19 11.49 5.35 -3.13
N TRP A 20 12.30 4.74 -2.27
CA TRP A 20 13.46 3.97 -2.73
C TRP A 20 12.99 2.59 -3.20
N PRO A 21 13.17 2.22 -4.48
CA PRO A 21 12.69 0.95 -5.03
C PRO A 21 13.28 -0.26 -4.30
N ARG A 22 12.44 -1.27 -4.05
CA ARG A 22 12.80 -2.56 -3.41
C ARG A 22 12.06 -3.71 -4.11
N PRO A 23 12.35 -3.98 -5.39
CA PRO A 23 11.64 -4.99 -6.19
C PRO A 23 11.65 -6.38 -5.53
N GLU A 24 12.74 -6.72 -4.83
CA GLU A 24 12.89 -7.97 -4.09
C GLU A 24 11.86 -8.14 -2.96
N LEU A 25 11.27 -7.05 -2.48
CA LEU A 25 10.19 -7.06 -1.48
C LEU A 25 8.82 -6.82 -2.12
N THR A 26 8.70 -5.90 -3.09
CA THR A 26 7.39 -5.52 -3.65
C THR A 26 6.84 -6.56 -4.61
N ASP A 27 7.68 -7.14 -5.47
CA ASP A 27 7.23 -7.97 -6.58
C ASP A 27 6.60 -9.30 -6.11
N PRO A 28 7.17 -10.00 -5.10
CA PRO A 28 6.52 -11.18 -4.53
C PRO A 28 5.17 -10.87 -3.91
N ILE A 29 5.03 -9.71 -3.24
CA ILE A 29 3.77 -9.30 -2.61
C ILE A 29 2.71 -9.04 -3.69
N VAL A 30 3.06 -8.30 -4.75
CA VAL A 30 2.15 -8.06 -5.89
C VAL A 30 1.75 -9.37 -6.55
N GLY A 31 2.70 -10.29 -6.76
CA GLY A 31 2.44 -11.61 -7.32
C GLY A 31 1.41 -12.41 -6.52
N SER A 32 1.64 -12.55 -5.21
CA SER A 32 0.71 -13.25 -4.30
C SER A 32 -0.68 -12.60 -4.26
N LEU A 33 -0.76 -11.27 -4.15
CA LEU A 33 -2.05 -10.58 -4.11
C LEU A 33 -2.84 -10.74 -5.42
N ARG A 34 -2.15 -10.73 -6.57
CA ARG A 34 -2.78 -11.00 -7.88
C ARG A 34 -3.26 -12.44 -8.03
N ALA A 35 -2.61 -13.39 -7.35
CA ALA A 35 -3.06 -14.78 -7.29
C ALA A 35 -4.24 -14.99 -6.32
N GLY A 36 -4.72 -13.95 -5.64
CA GLY A 36 -5.79 -14.04 -4.64
C GLY A 36 -5.32 -14.51 -3.26
N GLU A 37 -4.01 -14.53 -3.03
CA GLU A 37 -3.44 -14.93 -1.75
C GLU A 37 -3.44 -13.76 -0.74
N SER A 38 -3.26 -14.09 0.54
CA SER A 38 -3.13 -13.11 1.60
C SER A 38 -1.68 -12.97 2.05
N VAL A 39 -1.19 -11.74 2.15
CA VAL A 39 0.18 -11.44 2.58
C VAL A 39 0.17 -10.74 3.93
N LYS A 40 1.12 -11.09 4.80
CA LYS A 40 1.36 -10.41 6.08
C LYS A 40 2.79 -9.85 6.10
N LEU A 41 2.91 -8.55 6.38
CA LEU A 41 4.21 -7.87 6.46
C LEU A 41 4.58 -7.56 7.92
N PHE A 42 5.61 -8.23 8.42
CA PHE A 42 6.13 -8.03 9.77
C PHE A 42 7.44 -7.23 9.77
N GLY A 43 7.70 -6.53 10.87
CA GLY A 43 8.96 -5.82 11.07
C GLY A 43 8.85 -4.69 12.09
N LEU A 44 9.99 -4.20 12.55
CA LEU A 44 10.07 -3.15 13.57
C LEU A 44 9.47 -1.81 13.11
N ARG A 45 9.18 -0.93 14.08
CA ARG A 45 8.71 0.43 13.78
C ARG A 45 9.78 1.17 12.96
N ARG A 46 9.36 1.98 11.98
CA ARG A 46 10.23 2.80 11.10
C ARG A 46 11.15 2.02 10.14
N THR A 47 10.83 0.77 9.80
CA THR A 47 11.55 0.02 8.74
C THR A 47 11.04 0.26 7.32
N GLY A 48 10.00 1.10 7.15
CA GLY A 48 9.45 1.43 5.83
C GLY A 48 8.29 0.54 5.35
N LYS A 49 7.70 -0.28 6.23
CA LYS A 49 6.56 -1.16 5.87
C LYS A 49 5.40 -0.42 5.19
N SER A 50 4.98 0.71 5.74
CA SER A 50 3.90 1.51 5.15
C SER A 50 4.29 2.05 3.76
N SER A 51 5.55 2.43 3.55
CA SER A 51 6.04 2.83 2.22
C SER A 51 6.01 1.68 1.22
N VAL A 52 6.37 0.46 1.65
CA VAL A 52 6.24 -0.75 0.83
C VAL A 52 4.78 -1.00 0.46
N MET A 53 3.84 -0.87 1.40
CA MET A 53 2.41 -1.02 1.13
C MET A 53 1.91 -0.01 0.08
N LEU A 54 2.35 1.25 0.16
CA LEU A 54 2.00 2.27 -0.84
C LEU A 54 2.57 1.94 -2.23
N ALA A 55 3.81 1.44 -2.30
CA ALA A 55 4.40 1.00 -3.56
C ALA A 55 3.67 -0.20 -4.17
N VAL A 56 3.24 -1.17 -3.34
CA VAL A 56 2.41 -2.30 -3.76
C VAL A 56 1.05 -1.82 -4.27
N GLU A 57 0.42 -0.86 -3.58
CA GLU A 57 -0.83 -0.24 -4.01
C GLU A 57 -0.70 0.42 -5.40
N GLU A 58 0.36 1.20 -5.62
CA GLU A 58 0.67 1.81 -6.91
C GLU A 58 0.87 0.76 -8.01
N ALA A 59 1.60 -0.33 -7.72
CA ALA A 59 1.81 -1.42 -8.65
C ALA A 59 0.50 -2.16 -9.01
N LEU A 60 -0.37 -2.43 -8.03
CA LEU A 60 -1.67 -3.06 -8.27
C LEU A 60 -2.59 -2.17 -9.12
N LYS A 61 -2.58 -0.85 -8.89
CA LYS A 61 -3.27 0.12 -9.75
C LYS A 61 -2.76 0.08 -11.19
N ALA A 62 -1.45 -0.02 -11.38
CA ALA A 62 -0.85 -0.16 -12.70
C ALA A 62 -1.26 -1.46 -13.42
N HIS A 63 -1.67 -2.49 -12.67
CA HIS A 63 -2.26 -3.72 -13.19
C HIS A 63 -3.78 -3.66 -13.40
N GLY A 64 -4.40 -2.48 -13.29
CA GLY A 64 -5.85 -2.28 -13.48
C GLY A 64 -6.70 -2.70 -12.28
N LEU A 65 -6.09 -3.03 -11.14
CA LEU A 65 -6.82 -3.34 -9.91
C LEU A 65 -7.17 -2.07 -9.14
N LYS A 66 -8.22 -2.14 -8.33
CA LYS A 66 -8.66 -1.05 -7.45
C LYS A 66 -8.38 -1.42 -5.98
N PRO A 67 -7.12 -1.32 -5.52
CA PRO A 67 -6.79 -1.62 -4.13
C PRO A 67 -7.45 -0.61 -3.19
N VAL A 68 -7.88 -1.10 -2.03
CA VAL A 68 -8.49 -0.31 -0.97
C VAL A 68 -7.53 -0.25 0.22
N TYR A 69 -7.16 0.95 0.63
CA TYR A 69 -6.33 1.18 1.80
C TYR A 69 -7.20 1.51 3.03
N ILE A 70 -7.00 0.77 4.11
CA ILE A 70 -7.70 0.99 5.38
C ILE A 70 -6.66 1.15 6.49
N ASP A 71 -6.59 2.33 7.09
CA ASP A 71 -5.85 2.53 8.33
C ASP A 71 -6.70 2.07 9.51
N VAL A 72 -6.29 0.97 10.12
CA VAL A 72 -6.97 0.38 11.29
C VAL A 72 -6.52 1.01 12.61
N GLN A 73 -5.62 1.98 12.60
CA GLN A 73 -5.22 2.69 13.81
C GLN A 73 -6.44 3.40 14.43
N GLY A 74 -6.65 3.23 15.73
CA GLY A 74 -7.79 3.81 16.45
C GLY A 74 -9.14 3.09 16.25
N HIS A 75 -9.18 2.02 15.44
CA HIS A 75 -10.35 1.14 15.35
C HIS A 75 -10.30 0.15 16.52
N ASP A 76 -11.02 0.48 17.58
CA ASP A 76 -11.11 -0.30 18.83
C ASP A 76 -12.22 -1.36 18.82
N ARG A 77 -13.03 -1.40 17.77
CA ARG A 77 -14.16 -2.32 17.63
C ARG A 77 -14.34 -2.81 16.20
N ILE A 78 -14.90 -4.01 16.07
CA ILE A 78 -15.10 -4.68 14.78
C ILE A 78 -16.13 -3.97 13.88
N ASP A 79 -17.17 -3.38 14.47
CA ASP A 79 -18.20 -2.64 13.75
C ASP A 79 -17.61 -1.45 12.98
N LYS A 80 -16.71 -0.69 13.63
CA LYS A 80 -16.00 0.43 13.00
C LYS A 80 -15.16 -0.03 11.81
N LEU A 81 -14.47 -1.16 11.95
CA LEU A 81 -13.66 -1.73 10.86
C LEU A 81 -14.53 -2.15 9.67
N LEU A 82 -15.66 -2.81 9.94
CA LEU A 82 -16.59 -3.24 8.89
C LEU A 82 -17.20 -2.03 8.16
N THR A 83 -17.60 -0.99 8.89
CA THR A 83 -18.10 0.26 8.28
C THR A 83 -17.03 0.93 7.42
N ALA A 84 -15.78 1.01 7.89
CA ALA A 84 -14.69 1.58 7.12
C ALA A 84 -14.42 0.78 5.84
N LEU A 85 -14.43 -0.55 5.93
CA LEU A 85 -14.22 -1.44 4.79
C LEU A 85 -15.32 -1.29 3.74
N LEU A 86 -16.59 -1.39 4.14
CA LEU A 86 -17.73 -1.26 3.22
C LEU A 86 -17.78 0.11 2.56
N SER A 87 -17.41 1.17 3.29
CA SER A 87 -17.40 2.54 2.78
C SER A 87 -16.27 2.80 1.78
N ALA A 88 -15.19 2.00 1.85
CA ALA A 88 -14.02 2.13 0.99
C ALA A 88 -14.10 1.24 -0.27
N LEU A 89 -15.05 0.31 -0.33
CA LEU A 89 -15.35 -0.45 -1.54
C LEU A 89 -15.95 0.46 -2.62
N PRO A 90 -15.62 0.24 -3.91
CA PRO A 90 -16.20 1.00 -5.01
C PRO A 90 -17.72 0.77 -5.08
N GLN A 91 -18.51 1.85 -5.15
CA GLN A 91 -19.99 1.79 -5.14
C GLN A 91 -20.62 1.36 -6.47
N SER A 92 -19.83 1.01 -7.48
CA SER A 92 -20.34 0.59 -8.79
C SER A 92 -19.38 -0.39 -9.47
N ASP A 93 -19.95 -1.45 -10.05
CA ASP A 93 -19.29 -2.30 -11.04
C ASP A 93 -19.17 -1.56 -12.37
N ALA A 94 -18.44 -0.45 -12.39
CA ALA A 94 -17.98 0.12 -13.65
C ALA A 94 -16.75 -0.68 -14.08
N VAL A 95 -17.03 -1.83 -14.70
CA VAL A 95 -16.17 -2.42 -15.73
C VAL A 95 -16.11 -1.39 -16.85
N GLN A 96 -14.99 -0.69 -16.95
CA GLN A 96 -14.56 0.01 -18.16
C GLN A 96 -13.24 -0.61 -18.60
#